data_AF-A0A9X1V882-F1
#
_entry.id   AF-A0A9X1V882-F1
#
_cell.length_a   1.000
_cell.length_b   1.000
_cell.length_c   1.000
_cell.angle_alpha   90.00
_cell.angle_beta   90.00
_cell.angle_gamma   90.00
#
_symmetry.space_group_name_H-M   'P 1'
#
loop_
_entity.id
_entity.type
_entity.pdbx_description
1 polymer ?
#
loop_
_entity_poly.entity_id
_entity_poly.type
_entity_poly.pdbx_seq_one_letter_code
_entity_poly.pdbx_strand_id
1 'polypeptide(L)'
;MNAPLDEMPLFVRQGAILPEYPVQSAVQFDCVSSLQFVIYGDPQEAAQSYVLYEDDGISFDHESGLYNELEVTYEATVDDGASVTYRYLQQGYLPAYRSRVFCFTRIRAVEQIAVEGFTCVTVEQLTSMSKGYAIDMDAGEVLVKLPADVMKARFVWRRQRS
;
A
#
# COMPACT_ATOMS: atom_id res chain seq x y z
N MET A 1 6.97 0.61 29.50
CA MET A 1 7.67 1.16 28.33
C MET A 1 8.87 1.92 28.85
N ASN A 2 10.08 1.50 28.47
CA ASN A 2 11.28 2.31 28.66
C ASN A 2 11.51 3.01 27.31
N ALA A 3 11.53 4.34 27.29
CA ALA A 3 11.86 5.14 26.11
C ALA A 3 13.20 5.85 26.42
N PRO A 4 14.35 5.22 26.12
CA PRO A 4 15.63 5.93 26.15
C PRO A 4 15.59 7.16 25.24
N LEU A 5 16.48 8.13 25.47
CA LEU A 5 16.42 9.46 24.83
C LEU A 5 16.39 9.42 23.28
N ASP A 6 16.89 8.32 22.70
CA ASP A 6 17.01 8.09 21.26
C ASP A 6 15.84 7.27 20.68
N GLU A 7 14.83 6.91 21.49
CA GLU A 7 13.66 6.13 21.07
C GLU A 7 12.37 6.96 21.22
N MET A 8 11.77 7.34 20.09
CA MET A 8 10.42 7.90 20.06
C MET A 8 9.39 6.77 19.96
N PRO A 9 8.57 6.51 20.99
CA PRO A 9 7.56 5.46 20.92
C PRO A 9 6.46 5.86 19.94
N LEU A 10 6.36 5.13 18.83
CA LEU A 10 5.30 5.26 17.82
C LEU A 10 4.43 4.00 17.85
N PHE A 11 3.12 4.19 17.84
CA PHE A 11 2.14 3.10 17.79
C PHE A 11 1.26 3.25 16.56
N VAL A 12 1.09 2.15 15.82
CA VAL A 12 0.21 2.09 14.66
C VAL A 12 -0.95 1.14 14.98
N ARG A 13 -2.17 1.57 14.63
CA ARG A 13 -3.38 0.78 14.82
C ARG A 13 -3.39 -0.40 13.84
N GLN A 14 -3.92 -1.54 14.26
CA GLN A 14 -4.20 -2.65 13.34
C GLN A 14 -5.24 -2.24 12.27
N GLY A 15 -4.95 -2.55 11.02
CA GLY A 15 -5.68 -2.17 9.82
C GLY A 15 -5.34 -0.75 9.33
N ALA A 16 -4.37 -0.05 9.94
CA ALA A 16 -3.97 1.26 9.44
C ALA A 16 -3.37 1.16 8.04
N ILE A 17 -3.73 2.12 7.19
CA ILE A 17 -3.22 2.29 5.82
C ILE A 17 -2.42 3.59 5.82
N LEU A 18 -1.11 3.52 5.58
CA LEU A 18 -0.22 4.67 5.56
C LEU A 18 0.40 4.81 4.16
N PRO A 19 0.13 5.90 3.42
CA PRO A 19 0.88 6.19 2.21
C PRO A 19 2.32 6.58 2.58
N GLU A 20 3.29 5.94 1.94
CA GLU A 20 4.71 6.22 2.12
C GLU A 20 5.35 6.42 0.75
N TYR A 21 6.27 7.38 0.70
CA TYR A 21 7.21 7.50 -0.40
C TYR A 21 8.47 6.72 -0.03
N PRO A 22 9.09 5.99 -0.98
CA PRO A 22 10.32 5.26 -0.70
C PRO A 22 11.39 6.23 -0.18
N VAL A 23 12.17 5.78 0.81
CA VAL A 23 13.28 6.58 1.37
C VAL A 23 14.30 6.82 0.24
N GLN A 24 14.40 8.06 -0.23
CA GLN A 24 15.36 8.46 -1.27
C GLN A 24 16.67 8.91 -0.62
N SER A 25 17.79 8.33 -1.04
CA SER A 25 19.13 8.61 -0.49
C SER A 25 19.90 9.74 -1.20
N ALA A 26 19.29 10.43 -2.17
CA ALA A 26 19.90 11.56 -2.87
C ALA A 26 18.86 12.65 -3.19
N VAL A 27 19.31 13.91 -3.18
CA VAL A 27 18.54 15.16 -3.41
C VAL A 27 18.03 15.29 -4.87
N GLN A 28 18.26 14.28 -5.71
CA GLN A 28 17.63 14.21 -7.04
C GLN A 28 16.28 13.51 -6.87
N PHE A 29 15.21 14.30 -7.00
CA PHE A 29 13.84 13.83 -7.16
C PHE A 29 13.72 13.04 -8.48
N ASP A 30 14.30 11.85 -8.55
CA ASP A 30 13.94 10.90 -9.57
C ASP A 30 12.43 10.66 -9.44
N CYS A 31 11.72 10.77 -10.57
CA CYS A 31 10.27 10.62 -10.61
C CYS A 31 9.89 9.36 -9.84
N VAL A 32 9.22 9.53 -8.70
CA VAL A 32 8.71 8.41 -7.90
C VAL A 32 7.81 7.60 -8.82
N SER A 33 8.30 6.45 -9.27
CA SER A 33 7.59 5.61 -10.24
C SER A 33 6.46 4.82 -9.58
N SER A 34 6.50 4.68 -8.25
CA SER A 34 5.53 3.93 -7.47
C SER A 34 5.18 4.63 -6.16
N LEU A 35 3.89 4.75 -5.86
CA LEU A 35 3.39 5.14 -4.54
C LEU A 35 3.22 3.89 -3.67
N GLN A 36 3.76 3.88 -2.45
CA GLN A 36 3.60 2.76 -1.53
C GLN A 36 2.51 3.05 -0.50
N PHE A 37 1.72 2.03 -0.15
CA PHE A 37 0.84 2.01 1.01
C PHE A 37 1.29 0.90 1.93
N VAL A 38 1.74 1.25 3.12
CA VAL A 38 2.04 0.27 4.18
C VAL A 38 0.77 0.03 4.98
N ILE A 39 0.35 -1.22 5.04
CA ILE A 39 -0.85 -1.69 5.72
C ILE A 39 -0.42 -2.51 6.94
N TYR A 40 -0.77 -2.01 8.12
CA TYR A 40 -0.32 -2.57 9.39
C TYR A 40 -1.33 -3.55 9.97
N GLY A 41 -0.97 -4.82 9.99
CA GLY A 41 -1.74 -5.90 10.61
C GLY A 41 -2.91 -6.39 9.77
N ASP A 42 -3.56 -7.44 10.28
CA ASP A 42 -4.64 -8.13 9.59
C ASP A 42 -5.88 -7.25 9.41
N PRO A 43 -6.70 -7.50 8.37
CA PRO A 43 -7.93 -6.75 8.19
C PRO A 43 -8.88 -7.02 9.36
N GLN A 44 -9.65 -6.00 9.74
CA GLN A 44 -10.65 -6.12 10.80
C GLN A 44 -12.02 -6.50 10.23
N GLU A 45 -12.98 -6.79 11.12
CA GLU A 45 -14.38 -7.04 10.74
C GLU A 45 -15.01 -5.83 10.04
N ALA A 46 -14.79 -4.63 10.58
CA ALA A 46 -15.14 -3.39 9.90
C ALA A 46 -14.16 -3.13 8.75
N ALA A 47 -14.57 -2.39 7.73
CA ALA A 47 -13.66 -1.86 6.71
C ALA A 47 -12.73 -0.79 7.29
N GLN A 48 -11.52 -0.69 6.77
CA GLN A 48 -10.57 0.39 7.08
C GLN A 48 -10.39 1.23 5.83
N SER A 49 -10.50 2.55 5.95
CA SER A 49 -10.23 3.43 4.82
C SER A 49 -9.24 4.55 5.18
N TYR A 50 -8.55 5.02 4.15
CA TYR A 50 -7.69 6.19 4.17
C TYR A 50 -7.91 6.98 2.88
N VAL A 51 -8.00 8.30 2.96
CA VAL A 51 -8.09 9.18 1.79
C VAL A 51 -6.75 9.88 1.61
N LEU A 52 -6.07 9.56 0.51
CA LEU A 52 -4.85 10.26 0.10
C LEU A 52 -5.24 11.51 -0.68
N TYR A 53 -4.74 12.65 -0.22
CA TYR A 53 -4.83 13.92 -0.93
C TYR A 53 -3.55 14.16 -1.74
N GLU A 54 -3.67 14.57 -3.00
CA GLU A 54 -2.54 14.87 -3.88
C GLU A 54 -2.80 16.15 -4.69
N ASP A 55 -1.84 17.07 -4.71
CA ASP A 55 -1.82 18.24 -5.60
C ASP A 55 -0.38 18.53 -6.08
N ASP A 56 -0.15 19.68 -6.71
CA ASP A 56 1.18 20.08 -7.18
C ASP A 56 2.09 20.62 -6.06
N GLY A 57 1.56 20.86 -4.86
CA GLY A 57 2.26 21.43 -3.71
C GLY A 57 2.82 22.85 -3.89
N ILE A 58 2.50 23.54 -4.98
CA ILE A 58 3.14 24.81 -5.38
C ILE A 58 2.10 25.90 -5.66
N SER A 59 1.01 25.58 -6.36
CA SER A 59 0.02 26.56 -6.81
C SER A 59 -1.26 26.55 -5.95
N PHE A 60 -2.17 27.46 -6.27
CA PHE A 60 -3.54 27.49 -5.73
C PHE A 60 -4.52 26.71 -6.60
N ASP A 61 -4.04 25.90 -7.53
CA ASP A 61 -4.88 25.18 -8.49
C ASP A 61 -5.83 24.17 -7.80
N HIS A 62 -5.49 23.74 -6.57
CA HIS A 62 -6.37 22.94 -5.72
C HIS A 62 -7.71 23.63 -5.43
N GLU A 63 -7.74 24.97 -5.31
CA GLU A 63 -8.97 25.75 -5.13
C GLU A 63 -9.90 25.66 -6.36
N SER A 64 -9.32 25.39 -7.54
CA SER A 64 -10.04 25.17 -8.79
C SER A 64 -10.32 23.69 -9.09
N GLY A 65 -10.06 22.80 -8.13
CA GLY A 65 -10.33 21.37 -8.26
C GLY A 65 -9.20 20.53 -8.87
N LEU A 66 -8.02 21.11 -9.10
CA LEU A 66 -6.85 20.41 -9.65
C LEU A 66 -6.05 19.69 -8.55
N TYR A 67 -6.73 18.77 -7.87
CA TYR A 67 -6.18 17.87 -6.87
C TYR A 67 -6.82 16.48 -7.02
N ASN A 68 -6.29 15.49 -6.31
CA ASN A 68 -6.91 14.18 -6.16
C ASN A 68 -7.28 13.92 -4.72
N GLU A 69 -8.39 13.20 -4.54
CA GLU A 69 -8.69 12.47 -3.32
C GLU A 69 -8.85 11.00 -3.70
N LEU A 70 -7.88 10.18 -3.32
CA LEU A 70 -7.88 8.74 -3.57
C LEU A 70 -8.22 8.02 -2.26
N GLU A 71 -9.45 7.53 -2.17
CA GLU A 71 -9.86 6.64 -1.09
C GLU A 71 -9.25 5.25 -1.33
N VAL A 72 -8.62 4.69 -0.31
CA VAL A 72 -8.09 3.33 -0.26
C VAL A 72 -8.77 2.61 0.89
N THR A 73 -9.36 1.46 0.61
CA THR A 73 -10.14 0.69 1.57
C THR A 73 -9.61 -0.73 1.68
N TYR A 74 -9.31 -1.15 2.90
CA TYR A 74 -8.80 -2.47 3.30
C TYR A 74 -9.86 -3.22 4.11
N GLU A 75 -10.19 -4.43 3.66
CA GLU A 75 -11.30 -5.23 4.19
C GLU A 75 -10.95 -6.71 4.27
N ALA A 76 -11.51 -7.39 5.28
CA ALA A 76 -11.45 -8.84 5.38
C ALA A 76 -12.36 -9.49 4.34
N THR A 77 -11.98 -10.65 3.83
CA THR A 77 -12.85 -11.48 2.97
C THR A 77 -13.28 -12.75 3.71
N VAL A 78 -14.36 -13.39 3.23
CA VAL A 78 -14.99 -14.57 3.86
C VAL A 78 -14.07 -15.79 4.02
N ASP A 79 -12.94 -15.81 3.31
CA ASP A 79 -11.96 -16.89 3.21
C ASP A 79 -10.65 -16.62 3.97
N ASP A 80 -10.70 -15.81 5.04
CA ASP A 80 -9.51 -15.35 5.81
C ASP A 80 -8.50 -14.58 4.93
N GLY A 81 -8.99 -14.07 3.79
CA GLY A 81 -8.31 -13.23 2.82
C GLY A 81 -8.46 -11.73 3.15
N ALA A 82 -7.99 -10.88 2.24
CA ALA A 82 -8.24 -9.45 2.31
C ALA A 82 -8.42 -8.83 0.93
N SER A 83 -9.12 -7.72 0.85
CA SER A 83 -9.19 -6.93 -0.38
C SER A 83 -8.72 -5.52 -0.13
N VAL A 84 -8.07 -4.95 -1.14
CA VAL A 84 -7.86 -3.51 -1.21
C VAL A 84 -8.57 -2.97 -2.44
N THR A 85 -9.50 -2.07 -2.18
CA THR A 85 -10.18 -1.28 -3.20
C THR A 85 -9.68 0.14 -3.13
N TYR A 86 -9.69 0.85 -4.26
CA TYR A 86 -9.42 2.27 -4.24
C TYR A 86 -10.25 3.00 -5.28
N ARG A 87 -10.58 4.24 -4.97
CA ARG A 87 -11.52 5.04 -5.74
C ARG A 87 -11.11 6.49 -5.66
N TYR A 88 -11.09 7.16 -6.81
CA TYR A 88 -11.03 8.62 -6.81
C TYR A 88 -12.39 9.19 -6.37
N LEU A 89 -12.37 9.97 -5.29
CA LEU A 89 -13.47 10.83 -4.86
C LEU A 89 -13.43 12.15 -5.67
N GLN A 90 -12.21 12.63 -5.93
CA GLN A 90 -11.88 13.71 -6.86
C GLN A 90 -10.68 13.30 -7.71
N GLN A 91 -10.69 13.62 -9.00
CA GLN A 91 -9.58 13.35 -9.92
C GLN A 91 -9.33 14.55 -10.85
N GLY A 92 -8.53 15.50 -10.38
CA GLY A 92 -8.14 16.69 -11.13
C GLY A 92 -6.62 16.82 -11.35
N TYR A 93 -5.82 15.98 -10.69
CA TYR A 93 -4.37 16.02 -10.74
C TYR A 93 -3.79 14.74 -11.37
N LEU A 94 -2.78 14.88 -12.23
CA LEU A 94 -2.10 13.74 -12.85
C LEU A 94 -0.86 13.36 -12.04
N PRO A 95 -0.87 12.27 -11.26
CA PRO A 95 0.27 11.89 -10.45
C PRO A 95 1.48 11.45 -11.30
N ALA A 96 2.67 11.65 -10.76
CA ALA A 96 3.94 11.28 -11.40
C ALA A 96 4.18 9.77 -11.43
N TYR A 97 3.61 9.01 -10.48
CA TYR A 97 3.79 7.56 -10.41
C TYR A 97 2.97 6.81 -11.47
N ARG A 98 3.39 5.57 -11.74
CA ARG A 98 2.76 4.67 -12.73
C ARG A 98 2.31 3.34 -12.11
N SER A 99 2.72 3.07 -10.88
CA SER A 99 2.25 1.93 -10.10
C SER A 99 2.00 2.30 -8.64
N ARG A 100 1.29 1.41 -7.95
CA ARG A 100 1.09 1.44 -6.49
C ARG A 100 1.60 0.13 -5.91
N VAL A 101 2.22 0.20 -4.74
CA VAL A 101 2.67 -0.98 -3.99
C VAL A 101 1.93 -1.04 -2.67
N PHE A 102 1.24 -2.14 -2.41
CA PHE A 102 0.66 -2.41 -1.10
C PHE A 102 1.60 -3.34 -0.35
N CYS A 103 2.22 -2.83 0.72
CA CYS A 103 3.06 -3.60 1.62
C CYS A 103 2.25 -3.95 2.87
N PHE A 104 1.95 -5.23 3.08
CA PHE A 104 1.28 -5.71 4.28
C PHE A 104 2.33 -6.16 5.28
N THR A 105 2.40 -5.48 6.43
CA THR A 105 3.37 -5.74 7.50
C THR A 105 2.64 -6.04 8.80
N ARG A 106 3.28 -6.73 9.75
CA ARG A 106 2.68 -7.12 11.05
C ARG A 106 1.40 -7.96 10.94
N ILE A 107 1.19 -8.66 9.81
CA ILE A 107 0.10 -9.61 9.60
C ILE A 107 0.46 -10.99 10.19
N ARG A 108 -0.53 -11.86 10.47
CA ARG A 108 -0.22 -13.27 10.77
C ARG A 108 0.50 -13.91 9.57
N ALA A 109 1.39 -14.87 9.85
CA ALA A 109 2.18 -15.54 8.83
C ALA A 109 1.33 -16.07 7.66
N VAL A 110 1.76 -15.73 6.45
CA VAL A 110 1.14 -16.12 5.18
C VAL A 110 2.06 -17.13 4.51
N GLU A 111 1.56 -18.33 4.24
CA GLU A 111 2.34 -19.37 3.52
C GLU A 111 2.22 -19.20 2.00
N GLN A 112 1.03 -18.82 1.54
CA GLN A 112 0.76 -18.55 0.14
C GLN A 112 -0.20 -17.37 0.04
N ILE A 113 0.01 -16.55 -0.97
CA ILE A 113 -0.95 -15.54 -1.40
C ILE A 113 -1.36 -15.88 -2.84
N ALA A 114 -2.64 -15.74 -3.14
CA ALA A 114 -3.14 -15.73 -4.50
C ALA A 114 -3.75 -14.35 -4.79
N VAL A 115 -3.26 -13.72 -5.85
CA VAL A 115 -3.80 -12.45 -6.36
C VAL A 115 -4.24 -12.69 -7.80
N GLU A 116 -5.53 -12.53 -8.06
CA GLU A 116 -6.14 -12.83 -9.35
C GLU A 116 -5.54 -11.97 -10.47
N GLY A 117 -4.91 -12.60 -11.47
CA GLY A 117 -4.29 -11.91 -12.61
C GLY A 117 -2.85 -11.42 -12.40
N PHE A 118 -2.23 -11.81 -11.28
CA PHE A 118 -0.86 -11.46 -10.91
C PHE A 118 -0.01 -12.73 -10.70
N THR A 119 1.30 -12.57 -10.82
CA THR A 119 2.27 -13.66 -10.69
C THR A 119 3.10 -13.47 -9.43
N CYS A 120 3.36 -14.57 -8.71
CA CYS A 120 4.31 -14.61 -7.61
C CYS A 120 5.73 -14.53 -8.15
N VAL A 121 6.51 -13.57 -7.65
CA VAL A 121 7.91 -13.36 -8.01
C VAL A 121 8.73 -13.05 -6.77
N THR A 122 10.05 -12.98 -6.91
CA THR A 122 10.93 -12.47 -5.84
C THR A 122 10.75 -10.97 -5.64
N VAL A 123 11.07 -10.46 -4.45
CA VAL A 123 11.04 -9.02 -4.13
C VAL A 123 11.91 -8.23 -5.12
N GLU A 124 13.10 -8.73 -5.44
CA GLU A 124 14.01 -8.13 -6.41
C GLU A 124 13.38 -8.02 -7.81
N GLN A 125 12.76 -9.10 -8.31
CA GLN A 125 12.06 -9.08 -9.60
C GLN A 125 10.89 -8.11 -9.61
N LEU A 126 10.12 -8.03 -8.50
CA LEU A 126 8.95 -7.16 -8.38
C LEU A 126 9.30 -5.67 -8.60
N THR A 127 10.49 -5.24 -8.21
CA THR A 127 10.96 -3.85 -8.40
C THR A 127 10.89 -3.41 -9.86
N SER A 128 11.23 -4.32 -10.78
CA SER A 128 11.33 -4.06 -12.23
C SER A 128 10.04 -4.35 -13.00
N MET A 129 9.04 -4.96 -12.36
CA MET A 129 7.76 -5.29 -13.00
C MET A 129 6.75 -4.14 -12.89
N SER A 130 5.80 -4.07 -13.82
CA SER A 130 4.64 -3.16 -13.71
C SER A 130 3.55 -3.71 -12.78
N LYS A 131 3.52 -5.02 -12.58
CA LYS A 131 2.57 -5.73 -11.73
C LYS A 131 3.14 -7.04 -11.21
N GLY A 132 2.72 -7.47 -10.03
CA GLY A 132 3.07 -8.76 -9.46
C GLY A 132 2.84 -8.79 -7.95
N TYR A 133 3.20 -9.90 -7.31
CA TYR A 133 3.29 -9.94 -5.85
C TYR A 133 4.51 -10.76 -5.40
N ALA A 134 4.99 -10.47 -4.20
CA ALA A 134 6.11 -11.16 -3.57
C ALA A 134 5.83 -11.31 -2.06
N ILE A 135 6.35 -12.38 -1.47
CA ILE A 135 6.39 -12.55 -0.01
C ILE A 135 7.84 -12.36 0.41
N ASP A 136 8.09 -11.36 1.26
CA ASP A 136 9.37 -11.17 1.92
C ASP A 136 9.34 -11.93 3.25
N MET A 137 9.89 -13.14 3.25
CA MET A 137 9.90 -14.02 4.42
C MET A 137 10.83 -13.51 5.53
N ASP A 138 11.85 -12.73 5.18
CA ASP A 138 12.82 -12.20 6.15
C ASP A 138 12.22 -11.01 6.90
N ALA A 139 11.50 -10.13 6.20
CA ALA A 139 10.78 -9.01 6.79
C ALA A 139 9.40 -9.41 7.37
N GLY A 140 8.85 -10.56 6.96
CA GLY A 140 7.49 -10.97 7.29
C GLY A 140 6.44 -10.11 6.59
N GLU A 141 6.73 -9.67 5.37
CA GLU A 141 5.93 -8.73 4.60
C GLU A 141 5.38 -9.36 3.32
N VAL A 142 4.25 -8.84 2.85
CA VAL A 142 3.72 -9.20 1.53
C VAL A 142 3.59 -7.95 0.69
N LEU A 143 4.20 -7.96 -0.49
CA LEU A 143 4.17 -6.85 -1.42
C LEU A 143 3.27 -7.19 -2.61
N VAL A 144 2.34 -6.30 -2.93
CA VAL A 144 1.52 -6.40 -4.13
C VAL A 144 1.66 -5.12 -4.95
N LYS A 145 2.24 -5.24 -6.14
CA LYS A 145 2.43 -4.12 -7.07
C LYS A 145 1.33 -4.13 -8.12
N LEU A 146 0.60 -3.03 -8.22
CA LEU A 146 -0.48 -2.80 -9.16
C LEU A 146 -0.11 -1.63 -10.10
N PRO A 147 -0.44 -1.70 -11.39
CA PRO A 147 -0.46 -0.53 -12.26
C PRO A 147 -1.43 0.53 -11.74
N ALA A 148 -1.14 1.82 -11.96
CA ALA A 148 -1.95 2.92 -11.40
C ALA A 148 -3.37 3.05 -11.99
N ASP A 149 -3.66 2.36 -13.10
CA ASP A 149 -4.95 2.31 -13.79
C ASP A 149 -5.85 1.14 -13.37
N VAL A 150 -5.30 0.13 -12.70
CA VAL A 150 -6.12 -0.83 -11.93
C VAL A 150 -6.82 -0.04 -10.84
N MET A 151 -8.06 -0.38 -10.45
CA MET A 151 -8.81 0.35 -9.39
C MET A 151 -9.23 -0.56 -8.22
N LYS A 152 -9.03 -1.87 -8.36
CA LYS A 152 -9.40 -2.85 -7.34
C LYS A 152 -8.48 -4.05 -7.45
N ALA A 153 -8.06 -4.58 -6.30
CA ALA A 153 -7.41 -5.88 -6.23
C ALA A 153 -7.91 -6.67 -5.03
N ARG A 154 -8.21 -7.96 -5.26
CA ARG A 154 -8.57 -8.89 -4.20
C ARG A 154 -7.39 -9.83 -3.95
N PHE A 155 -7.11 -10.10 -2.68
CA PHE A 155 -6.02 -10.95 -2.24
C PHE A 155 -6.60 -12.10 -1.42
N VAL A 156 -6.20 -13.33 -1.71
CA VAL A 156 -6.58 -14.48 -0.88
C VAL A 156 -5.33 -14.95 -0.17
N TRP A 157 -5.33 -14.81 1.15
CA TRP A 157 -4.28 -15.34 2.01
C TRP A 157 -4.54 -16.83 2.24
N ARG A 158 -3.48 -17.64 2.21
CA ARG A 158 -3.48 -18.98 2.78
C ARG A 158 -2.49 -18.99 3.93
N ARG A 159 -3.03 -19.27 5.12
CA ARG A 159 -2.29 -19.28 6.37
C ARG A 159 -2.14 -20.72 6.85
N GLN A 160 -1.05 -20.96 7.55
CA GLN A 160 -0.82 -22.22 8.24
C GLN A 160 -1.90 -22.39 9.32
N ARG A 161 -2.60 -23.52 9.35
CA ARG A 161 -3.53 -23.82 10.46
C ARG A 161 -2.70 -24.03 11.72
N SER A 162 -2.98 -23.23 12.76
CA SER A 162 -2.52 -23.49 14.13
C SER A 162 -3.21 -24.72 14.72
#